data_AF-A0A257IPF8-F1
#
_entry.id   AF-A0A257IPF8-F1
#
_cell.length_a   1.000
_cell.length_b   1.000
_cell.length_c   1.000
_cell.angle_alpha   90.00
_cell.angle_beta   90.00
_cell.angle_gamma   90.00
#
_symmetry.space_group_name_H-M   'P 1'
#
loop_
_entity.id
_entity.type
_entity.pdbx_description
1 polymer ?
#
loop_
_entity_poly.entity_id
_entity_poly.type
_entity_poly.pdbx_seq_one_letter_code
_entity_poly.pdbx_strand_id
1 'polypeptide(L)' 'MKITSFEDLLAWQKAQDIAELVYKNFYTLRDFGFRDQICRASVSISNNIAE' A
#
# COMPACT_ATOMS: atom_id res chain seq x y z
N MET A 1 5.90 12.04 20.72
CA MET A 1 6.45 12.04 19.35
C MET A 1 5.74 13.17 18.60
N LYS A 2 6.49 14.12 18.03
CA LYS A 2 5.89 15.17 17.20
C LYS A 2 5.77 14.61 15.80
N ILE A 3 4.56 14.58 15.25
CA ILE A 3 4.31 14.21 13.85
C ILE A 3 4.70 15.42 12.99
N THR A 4 5.58 15.21 12.03
CA THR A 4 6.10 16.25 11.12
C THR A 4 5.84 15.93 9.66
N SER A 5 5.56 14.67 9.34
CA SER A 5 5.14 14.22 8.02
C SER A 5 4.19 13.02 8.12
N PHE A 6 3.58 12.61 7.01
CA PHE A 6 2.68 11.45 6.99
C PHE A 6 3.43 10.14 7.25
N GLU A 7 4.72 10.06 6.95
CA GLU A 7 5.56 8.88 7.21
C GLU A 7 5.71 8.59 8.71
N ASP A 8 5.54 9.60 9.58
CA ASP A 8 5.51 9.42 11.03
C ASP A 8 4.24 8.69 11.50
N LEU A 9 3.18 8.63 10.69
CA LEU A 9 1.92 7.99 11.04
C LEU A 9 2.05 6.47 10.98
N LEU A 10 1.75 5.80 12.10
CA LEU A 10 1.71 4.34 12.16
C LEU A 10 0.72 3.74 11.13
N ALA A 11 -0.40 4.45 10.86
CA ALA A 11 -1.36 4.04 9.85
C ALA A 11 -0.77 4.04 8.44
N TRP A 12 0.06 5.05 8.10
CA TRP A 12 0.74 5.13 6.82
C TRP A 12 1.79 4.02 6.68
N GLN A 13 2.59 3.78 7.73
CA GLN A 13 3.59 2.71 7.75
C GLN A 13 2.92 1.33 7.54
N LYS A 14 1.81 1.06 8.24
CA LYS A 14 1.04 -0.18 8.06
C LYS A 14 0.43 -0.30 6.66
N ALA A 15 0.04 0.81 6.04
CA ALA A 15 -0.43 0.79 4.66
C ALA A 15 0.68 0.41 3.68
N GLN A 16 1.92 0.86 3.91
CA GLN A 16 3.09 0.41 3.12
C GLN A 16 3.34 -1.09 3.30
N ASP A 17 3.27 -1.61 4.53
CA ASP A 17 3.41 -3.05 4.80
C ASP A 17 2.37 -3.87 4.03
N ILE A 18 1.12 -3.39 3.97
CA ILE A 18 0.04 -4.03 3.20
C ILE A 18 0.36 -4.00 1.70
N ALA A 19 0.83 -2.87 1.17
CA ALA A 19 1.21 -2.78 -0.24
C ALA A 19 2.34 -3.75 -0.57
N GLU A 20 3.39 -3.83 0.26
CA GLU A 20 4.47 -4.80 0.08
C GLU A 20 3.95 -6.24 0.08
N LEU A 21 3.06 -6.58 1.02
CA LEU A 21 2.44 -7.91 1.12
C LEU A 21 1.63 -8.24 -0.14
N VAL A 22 0.82 -7.31 -0.64
CA VAL A 22 0.01 -7.50 -1.84
C VAL A 22 0.91 -7.76 -3.05
N TYR A 23 1.94 -6.93 -3.27
CA TYR A 23 2.86 -7.13 -4.38
C TYR A 23 3.58 -8.49 -4.29
N LYS A 24 4.05 -8.90 -3.10
CA LYS A 24 4.70 -10.20 -2.87
C LYS A 24 3.79 -11.40 -3.06
N ASN A 25 2.49 -11.29 -2.76
CA ASN A 25 1.57 -12.44 -2.90
C ASN A 25 1.07 -12.61 -4.34
N PHE A 26 0.95 -11.52 -5.10
CA PHE A 26 0.35 -11.56 -6.43
C PHE A 26 1.35 -11.44 -7.59
N TYR A 27 2.67 -11.36 -7.35
CA TYR A 27 3.66 -11.17 -8.41
C TYR A 27 3.67 -12.28 -9.49
N THR A 28 3.38 -13.53 -9.12
CA THR A 28 3.31 -14.68 -10.05
C THR A 28 1.93 -14.88 -10.66
N LEU A 29 0.91 -14.14 -10.21
CA LEU A 29 -0.45 -14.29 -10.71
C LEU A 29 -0.52 -13.81 -12.16
N ARG A 30 -1.00 -14.69 -13.05
CA ARG A 30 -1.17 -14.42 -14.49
C ARG A 30 -2.50 -13.74 -14.81
N ASP A 31 -3.43 -13.66 -13.86
CA ASP A 31 -4.57 -12.75 -13.96
C ASP A 31 -4.08 -11.31 -13.74
N PHE A 32 -3.64 -10.71 -14.84
CA PHE A 32 -3.07 -9.36 -14.84
C PHE A 32 -4.09 -8.30 -14.49
N GLY A 33 -5.37 -8.50 -14.81
CA GLY A 33 -6.44 -7.56 -14.49
C GLY A 33 -6.69 -7.48 -12.99
N PHE A 34 -6.83 -8.63 -12.34
CA PHE A 34 -6.96 -8.68 -10.88
C PHE A 34 -5.70 -8.16 -10.19
N ARG A 35 -4.51 -8.61 -10.63
CA ARG A 35 -3.22 -8.19 -10.05
C ARG A 35 -3.04 -6.68 -10.07
N ASP A 36 -3.33 -6.03 -11.20
CA ASP A 36 -3.17 -4.59 -11.32
C ASP A 36 -4.18 -3.84 -10.45
N GLN A 37 -5.42 -4.30 -10.37
CA GLN A 37 -6.44 -3.69 -9.51
C GLN A 37 -6.09 -3.78 -8.03
N ILE A 38 -5.67 -4.97 -7.56
CA ILE A 38 -5.36 -5.15 -6.14
C ILE A 38 -4.10 -4.38 -5.73
N CYS A 39 -3.07 -4.35 -6.57
CA CYS A 39 -1.85 -3.56 -6.33
C CYS A 39 -2.13 -2.05 -6.32
N ARG A 40 -2.97 -1.55 -7.23
CA ARG A 40 -3.36 -0.13 -7.22
C ARG A 40 -4.20 0.22 -6.00
N ALA A 41 -5.13 -0.64 -5.61
CA ALA A 41 -5.93 -0.44 -4.41
C ALA A 41 -5.06 -0.40 -3.14
N SER A 42 -4.04 -1.26 -3.03
CA SER A 42 -3.16 -1.26 -1.86
C SER A 42 -2.32 0.01 -1.74
N VAL A 43 -1.76 0.52 -2.85
CA VAL A 43 -1.01 1.80 -2.86
C VAL A 43 -1.93 2.99 -2.59
N SER A 44 -3.19 2.91 -3.02
CA SER A 44 -4.18 3.97 -2.75
C SER A 44 -4.34 4.25 -1.26
N ILE A 45 -4.22 3.25 -0.39
CA ILE A 45 -4.39 3.42 1.06
C ILE A 45 -3.36 4.41 1.61
N SER A 46 -2.07 4.19 1.33
CA SER A 46 -1.03 5.10 1.80
C SER A 46 -1.11 6.49 1.17
N ASN A 47 -1.55 6.58 -0.08
CA ASN A 47 -1.72 7.88 -0.75
C ASN A 47 -2.86 8.69 -0.12
N ASN A 48 -3.99 8.05 0.21
CA ASN A 48 -5.11 8.72 0.88
C ASN A 48 -4.80 9.10 2.34
N ILE A 49 -3.85 8.42 2.99
CA ILE A 49 -3.38 8.81 4.34
C ILE A 49 -2.41 10.00 4.26
N ALA A 50 -1.67 10.12 3.15
CA ALA A 50 -0.70 11.18 2.93
C ALA A 50 -1.32 12.49 2.39
N GLU A 51 -2.46 12.41 1.69
CA GLU A 51 -3.30 13.54 1.24
C GLU A 51 -3.95 14.28 2.43
#